data_AF-A0A1G1EYF2-F1
#
_entry.id   AF-A0A1G1EYF2-F1
#
_cell.length_a   1.000
_cell.length_b   1.000
_cell.length_c   1.000
_cell.angle_alpha   90.00
_cell.angle_beta   90.00
_cell.angle_gamma   90.00
#
_symmetry.space_group_name_H-M   'P 1'
#
loop_
_entity.id
_entity.type
_entity.pdbx_description
1 polymer ?
#
loop_
_entity_poly.entity_id
_entity_poly.type
_entity_poly.pdbx_seq_one_letter_code
_entity_poly.pdbx_strand_id
1 'polypeptide(L)' 'METGALSYSRCVCENCGNNYATMLNDETELKKETCPNCKENKLKISGSLSFSEINSLFYGGG' A
#
# COMPACT_ATOMS: atom_id res chain seq x y z
N MET A 1 -19.99 -13.22 11.10
CA MET A 1 -18.67 -13.27 10.45
C MET A 1 -18.15 -11.85 10.47
N GLU A 2 -17.29 -11.54 11.42
CA GLU A 2 -16.68 -10.23 11.55
C GLU A 2 -15.89 -9.97 10.27
N THR A 3 -16.41 -9.11 9.39
CA THR A 3 -15.65 -8.59 8.27
C THR A 3 -14.56 -7.73 8.88
N GLY A 4 -13.45 -8.35 9.29
CA GLY A 4 -12.25 -7.63 9.68
C GLY A 4 -11.94 -6.68 8.54
N ALA A 5 -12.17 -5.38 8.78
CA ALA A 5 -12.01 -4.37 7.75
C ALA A 5 -10.57 -4.48 7.25
N LEU A 6 -10.39 -4.93 6.01
CA LEU A 6 -9.09 -4.94 5.36
C LEU A 6 -8.68 -3.47 5.19
N SER A 7 -7.91 -2.95 6.16
CA SER A 7 -7.33 -1.62 6.11
C SER A 7 -6.12 -1.66 5.20
N TYR A 8 -6.28 -1.15 3.98
CA TYR A 8 -5.16 -0.94 3.07
C TYR A 8 -4.49 0.40 3.39
N SER A 9 -3.18 0.40 3.38
CA SER A 9 -2.33 1.57 3.49
C SER A 9 -1.69 1.89 2.14
N ARG A 10 -1.57 3.18 1.83
CA ARG A 10 -0.77 3.69 0.72
C ARG A 10 0.68 3.74 1.18
N CYS A 11 1.56 3.07 0.46
CA CYS A 11 2.99 3.21 0.61
C CYS A 11 3.62 3.90 -0.59
N VAL A 12 4.73 4.58 -0.37
CA VAL A 12 5.55 5.25 -1.38
C VAL A 12 6.96 4.71 -1.30
N CYS A 13 7.60 4.49 -2.44
CA CYS A 13 9.02 4.19 -2.47
C CYS A 13 9.82 5.50 -2.45
N GLU A 14 10.64 5.70 -1.41
CA GLU A 14 11.49 6.90 -1.29
C GLU A 14 12.61 6.92 -2.35
N ASN A 15 12.89 5.80 -3.02
CA ASN A 15 13.88 5.74 -4.08
C ASN A 15 13.35 6.16 -5.46
N CYS A 16 12.18 5.64 -5.86
CA CYS A 16 11.61 5.90 -7.19
C CYS A 16 10.37 6.80 -7.18
N GLY A 17 9.83 7.15 -6.00
CA GLY A 17 8.66 8.02 -5.84
C GLY A 17 7.31 7.37 -6.17
N ASN A 18 7.29 6.11 -6.60
CA ASN A 18 6.05 5.43 -6.95
C ASN A 18 5.22 5.04 -5.73
N ASN A 19 3.89 5.12 -5.89
CA ASN A 19 2.90 4.81 -4.87
C ASN A 19 2.29 3.43 -5.10
N TYR A 20 2.02 2.71 -4.01
CA TYR A 20 1.44 1.38 -4.01
C TYR A 20 0.41 1.24 -2.89
N ALA A 21 -0.49 0.27 -3.05
CA ALA A 21 -1.39 -0.17 -1.99
C ALA A 21 -0.79 -1.40 -1.31
N THR A 22 -0.80 -1.42 0.02
CA THR A 22 -0.38 -2.57 0.82
C THR A 22 -1.39 -2.81 1.94
N MET A 23 -1.50 -4.06 2.40
CA MET A 23 -2.28 -4.37 3.62
C MET A 23 -1.42 -4.23 4.89
N LEU A 24 -0.11 -3.97 4.73
CA LEU A 24 0.80 -3.76 5.84
C LEU A 24 0.53 -2.40 6.49
N ASN A 25 0.27 -2.45 7.79
CA ASN A 25 0.11 -1.26 8.63
C ASN A 25 1.34 -1.01 9.52
N ASP A 26 2.35 -1.87 9.43
CA ASP A 26 3.60 -1.77 10.19
C ASP A 26 4.75 -1.36 9.27
N GLU A 27 5.41 -0.24 9.58
CA GLU A 27 6.55 0.24 8.79
C GLU A 27 7.75 -0.72 8.84
N THR A 28 7.89 -1.52 9.91
CA THR A 28 9.00 -2.48 10.04
C THR A 28 8.86 -3.61 9.03
N GLU A 29 7.65 -4.15 8.89
CA GLU A 29 7.34 -5.17 7.90
C GLU A 29 7.44 -4.59 6.48
N LEU A 30 6.97 -3.37 6.28
CA LEU A 30 7.06 -2.70 4.98
C LEU A 30 8.50 -2.45 4.54
N LYS A 31 9.44 -2.20 5.47
CA LYS A 31 10.87 -2.05 5.15
C LYS A 31 11.55 -3.37 4.75
N LYS A 32 10.95 -4.51 5.05
CA LYS A 32 11.41 -5.82 4.55
C LYS A 32 10.93 -6.08 3.13
N GLU A 33 9.85 -5.42 2.73
CA GLU A 33 9.34 -5.49 1.37
C GLU A 33 10.23 -4.70 0.42
N THR A 34 10.44 -5.28 -0.75
CA THR A 34 11.23 -4.70 -1.81
C THR A 34 10.30 -4.00 -2.81
N CYS A 35 10.61 -2.76 -3.18
CA CYS A 35 9.81 -2.02 -4.15
C CYS A 35 9.75 -2.80 -5.48
N PRO A 36 8.56 -3.15 -6.02
CA PRO A 36 8.45 -3.96 -7.23
C PRO A 36 9.02 -3.27 -8.47
N ASN A 37 9.08 -1.94 -8.47
CA ASN A 37 9.60 -1.15 -9.59
C ASN A 37 11.13 -1.05 -9.58
N CYS A 38 11.73 -0.57 -8.49
CA CYS A 38 13.18 -0.30 -8.44
C CYS A 38 13.98 -1.32 -7.62
N LYS A 39 13.32 -2.34 -7.06
CA LYS A 39 13.92 -3.40 -6.24
C LYS A 39 14.69 -2.93 -5.00
N GLU A 40 14.37 -1.74 -4.50
CA GLU A 40 14.95 -1.17 -3.29
C GLU A 40 14.00 -1.32 -2.10
N ASN A 41 14.56 -1.55 -0.91
CA ASN A 41 13.83 -1.77 0.35
C ASN A 41 13.57 -0.44 1.06
N LYS A 42 13.08 0.55 0.30
CA LYS A 42 12.83 1.93 0.75
C LYS A 42 11.35 2.28 0.63
N LEU A 43 10.48 1.34 0.98
CA LEU A 43 9.05 1.56 1.05
C LEU A 43 8.68 2.17 2.39
N LYS A 44 7.80 3.17 2.36
CA LYS A 44 7.31 3.89 3.53
C LYS A 44 5.81 4.07 3.47
N ILE A 45 5.12 3.95 4.59
CA ILE A 45 3.68 4.25 4.66
C ILE A 45 3.50 5.76 4.49
N SER A 46 2.73 6.15 3.48
CA SER A 46 2.39 7.55 3.19
C SER A 46 1.01 7.92 3.74
N GLY A 47 0.13 6.95 3.98
CA GLY A 47 -1.21 7.19 4.53
C GLY A 47 -2.10 5.96 4.42
N SER A 48 -3.35 6.06 4.89
CA SER A 48 -4.34 4.99 4.75
C SER A 48 -5.19 5.20 3.49
N LEU A 49 -5.54 4.12 2.80
CA LEU A 49 -6.48 4.18 1.69
C LEU A 49 -7.90 4.11 2.23
N SER A 50 -8.74 5.04 1.81
CA SER A 50 -10.18 4.98 2.11
C SER A 50 -10.87 3.91 1.25
N PHE A 51 -12.03 3.45 1.70
CA PHE A 51 -12.84 2.48 0.96
C PHE A 51 -13.07 2.88 -0.51
N SER A 52 -13.29 4.16 -0.80
CA SER A 52 -13.46 4.66 -2.17
C SER A 52 -12.21 4.52 -3.05
N GLU A 53 -11.01 4.71 -2.47
CA GLU A 53 -9.73 4.56 -3.17
C GLU A 53 -9.46 3.08 -3.46
N ILE A 54 -9.69 2.23 -2.46
CA ILE A 54 -9.61 0.76 -2.59
C ILE A 54 -10.57 0.30 -3.67
N ASN A 55 -11.84 0.71 -3.58
CA ASN A 55 -12.85 0.36 -4.57
C ASN A 55 -12.46 0.83 -5.98
N SER A 56 -11.85 2.00 -6.12
CA SER A 56 -11.36 2.45 -7.43
C SER A 56 -10.18 1.61 -7.94
N LEU A 57 -9.29 1.14 -7.07
CA LEU A 57 -8.18 0.26 -7.44
C LEU A 57 -8.62 -1.15 -7.85
N PHE A 58 -9.68 -1.70 -7.22
CA PHE A 58 -10.15 -3.06 -7.45
C PHE A 58 -11.35 -3.17 -8.41
N TYR A 59 -12.23 -2.16 -8.41
CA TYR A 59 -13.51 -2.15 -9.13
C TYR A 59 -13.66 -0.97 -10.10
N GLY A 60 -12.70 -0.05 -10.18
CA GLY A 60 -12.73 1.13 -11.06
C GLY A 60 -12.37 0.85 -12.52
N GLY A 61 -13.02 -0.13 -13.14
CA GLY A 61 -12.90 -0.42 -14.57
C GLY A 61 -14.23 -0.91 -15.14
N GLY A 62 -15.11 0.03 -15.48
CA GLY A 62 -16.40 -0.21 -16.14
C GLY A 62 -17.23 1.05 -16.26
#